data_AF-A0A0T5ZK94-F1
#
_entry.id   AF-A0A0T5ZK94-F1
#
_cell.length_a   1.000
_cell.length_b   1.000
_cell.length_c   1.000
_cell.angle_alpha   90.00
_cell.angle_beta   90.00
_cell.angle_gamma   90.00
#
_symmetry.space_group_name_H-M   'P 1'
#
loop_
_entity.id
_entity.type
_entity.pdbx_description
1 polymer ?
#
loop_
_entity_poly.entity_id
_entity_poly.type
_entity_poly.pdbx_seq_one_letter_code
_entity_poly.pdbx_strand_id
1 'polypeptide(L)'
;MTLIGGLRAIRRRDLAFIVAGGIAAGLLLAAIVAAAEPFPAFSLGPGQDSHSYWAAPLADPYHVSVVGTQDFYPYSPAILQAMAPLKVLGWAAFSGLWAALLLLVLLALTGPRLFVFGLLLALPELWGGNIHLPLALAVAAGLRRPGAWAFVLLTKVTPGVGLLWFALRREWRALAVAVGTTAVIAGVSFVAQPAAWLDWGRILVENLGVAGGELSSGAAMGSIGVPFLVRLPAAIALIAWGARTDRPWLLPVAAMLAQPLVWFGGLTVLLGVVPYLRGASWARPAQR
;
A
#
# COMPACT_ATOMS: atom_id res chain seq x y z
N MET A 1 -9.90 22.33 -25.55
CA MET A 1 -10.11 22.94 -24.21
C MET A 1 -8.92 22.57 -23.34
N THR A 2 -8.05 23.55 -23.20
CA THR A 2 -6.60 23.44 -23.03
C THR A 2 -6.19 23.28 -21.56
N LEU A 3 -5.11 22.54 -21.32
CA LEU A 3 -4.39 22.34 -20.03
C LEU A 3 -4.06 23.62 -19.23
N ILE A 4 -4.33 24.80 -19.79
CA ILE A 4 -4.07 26.13 -19.23
C ILE A 4 -5.22 26.60 -18.31
N GLY A 5 -6.41 25.97 -18.38
CA GLY A 5 -7.57 26.37 -17.56
C GLY A 5 -7.47 26.01 -16.07
N GLY A 6 -6.61 25.06 -15.69
CA GLY A 6 -6.46 24.56 -14.32
C GLY A 6 -5.54 25.40 -13.42
N LEU A 7 -4.77 26.34 -14.00
CA LEU A 7 -3.84 27.22 -13.26
C LEU A 7 -4.53 28.46 -12.66
N ARG A 8 -5.85 28.60 -12.81
CA ARG A 8 -6.60 29.70 -12.21
C ARG A 8 -6.73 29.49 -10.69
N ALA A 9 -5.94 30.32 -9.99
CA ALA A 9 -5.94 30.61 -8.57
C ALA A 9 -5.28 29.56 -7.64
N ILE A 10 -4.00 29.25 -7.87
CA ILE A 10 -3.12 28.96 -6.73
C ILE A 10 -3.13 30.20 -5.84
N ARG A 11 -3.83 30.14 -4.71
CA ARG A 11 -3.84 31.27 -3.75
C ARG A 11 -2.40 31.42 -3.26
N ARG A 12 -1.89 32.64 -3.03
CA ARG A 12 -0.52 32.85 -2.52
C ARG A 12 -0.18 31.95 -1.32
N ARG A 13 -1.15 31.69 -0.44
CA ARG A 13 -1.04 30.74 0.69
C ARG A 13 -0.74 29.29 0.29
N ASP A 14 -1.22 28.84 -0.87
CA ASP A 14 -1.00 27.49 -1.39
C ASP A 14 0.42 27.34 -1.97
N LEU A 15 1.00 28.44 -2.47
CA LEU A 15 2.35 28.45 -3.02
C LEU A 15 3.41 28.08 -1.97
N ALA A 16 3.27 28.61 -0.74
CA ALA A 16 4.19 28.28 0.35
C ALA A 16 4.19 26.78 0.68
N PHE A 17 3.01 26.14 0.76
CA PHE A 17 2.89 24.69 0.98
C PHE A 17 3.44 23.88 -0.19
N ILE A 18 3.20 24.31 -1.43
CA ILE A 18 3.74 23.65 -2.63
C ILE A 18 5.26 23.71 -2.65
N VAL A 19 5.84 24.89 -2.41
CA VAL A 19 7.30 25.08 -2.41
C VAL A 19 7.94 24.30 -1.27
N ALA A 20 7.44 24.45 -0.04
CA ALA A 20 7.96 23.72 1.11
C ALA A 20 7.84 22.20 0.92
N GLY A 21 6.69 21.72 0.43
CA GLY A 21 6.47 20.32 0.12
C GLY A 21 7.40 19.79 -0.97
N GLY A 22 7.58 20.54 -2.06
CA GLY A 22 8.47 20.19 -3.16
C GLY A 22 9.94 20.12 -2.73
N ILE A 23 10.41 21.10 -1.94
CA ILE A 23 11.77 21.09 -1.38
C ILE A 23 11.94 19.88 -0.46
N ALA A 24 11.02 19.65 0.49
CA ALA A 24 11.13 18.54 1.42
C ALA A 24 11.09 17.17 0.71
N ALA A 25 10.25 17.00 -0.31
CA ALA A 25 10.22 15.79 -1.14
C ALA A 25 11.53 15.60 -1.92
N GLY A 26 12.06 16.68 -2.52
CA GLY A 26 13.33 16.62 -3.25
C GLY A 26 14.52 16.26 -2.35
N LEU A 27 14.60 16.85 -1.16
CA LEU A 27 15.62 16.54 -0.17
C LEU A 27 15.50 15.09 0.32
N LEU A 28 14.28 14.62 0.61
CA LEU A 28 14.06 13.23 1.04
C LEU A 28 14.45 12.24 -0.06
N LEU A 29 14.05 12.50 -1.31
CA LEU A 29 14.42 11.67 -2.46
C LEU A 29 15.94 11.62 -2.65
N ALA A 30 16.61 12.77 -2.58
CA ALA A 30 18.06 12.85 -2.67
C ALA A 30 18.74 12.08 -1.52
N ALA A 31 18.22 12.18 -0.29
CA ALA A 31 18.74 11.45 0.85
C ALA A 31 18.58 9.93 0.71
N ILE A 32 17.41 9.45 0.23
CA ILE A 32 17.17 8.03 -0.03
C ILE A 32 18.15 7.50 -1.08
N VAL A 33 18.34 8.21 -2.20
CA VAL A 33 19.27 7.79 -3.26
C VAL A 33 20.71 7.81 -2.78
N ALA A 34 21.13 8.86 -2.06
CA ALA A 34 22.49 9.00 -1.54
C ALA A 34 22.84 7.94 -0.49
N ALA A 35 21.85 7.52 0.31
CA ALA A 35 22.03 6.49 1.34
C ALA A 35 21.66 5.07 0.86
N ALA A 36 21.35 4.89 -0.43
CA ALA A 36 21.00 3.58 -0.97
C ALA A 36 22.22 2.64 -1.07
N GLU A 37 23.43 3.18 -1.24
CA GLU A 37 24.65 2.40 -1.42
C GLU A 37 25.74 2.78 -0.39
N PRO A 38 26.39 1.79 0.28
CA PRO A 38 26.04 0.36 0.27
C PRO A 38 24.69 0.09 0.95
N PHE A 39 23.97 -0.94 0.51
CA PHE A 39 22.69 -1.29 1.12
C PHE A 39 22.89 -1.68 2.59
N PRO A 40 22.29 -0.94 3.55
CA PRO A 40 22.58 -1.13 4.95
C PRO A 40 21.64 -2.21 5.51
N ALA A 41 21.96 -3.48 5.25
CA ALA A 41 21.16 -4.61 5.71
C ALA A 41 20.99 -4.62 7.25
N PHE A 42 19.83 -5.08 7.73
CA PHE A 42 19.49 -5.12 9.17
C PHE A 42 19.67 -3.79 9.91
N SER A 43 19.38 -2.67 9.23
CA SER A 43 19.53 -1.34 9.80
C SER A 43 18.26 -0.50 9.65
N LEU A 44 18.28 0.71 10.20
CA LEU A 44 17.27 1.74 9.96
C LEU A 44 17.55 2.57 8.69
N GLY A 45 18.42 2.11 7.79
CA GLY A 45 18.71 2.78 6.51
C GLY A 45 17.60 2.61 5.47
N PRO A 46 17.69 3.30 4.32
CA PRO A 46 16.59 3.35 3.38
C PRO A 46 16.35 2.01 2.68
N GLY A 47 15.10 1.78 2.29
CA GLY A 47 14.72 0.70 1.42
C GLY A 47 14.63 -0.68 2.05
N GLN A 48 14.56 -0.81 3.39
CA GLN A 48 14.45 -2.12 4.06
C GLN A 48 13.31 -2.99 3.51
N ASP A 49 12.16 -2.40 3.17
CA ASP A 49 11.04 -3.14 2.60
C ASP A 49 11.17 -3.24 1.07
N SER A 50 11.47 -2.13 0.38
CA SER A 50 11.55 -2.11 -1.09
C SER A 50 12.70 -2.94 -1.67
N HIS A 51 13.77 -3.19 -0.90
CA HIS A 51 14.87 -4.04 -1.33
C HIS A 51 14.41 -5.47 -1.57
N SER A 52 13.48 -5.98 -0.76
CA SER A 52 12.86 -7.30 -1.00
C SER A 52 12.17 -7.39 -2.36
N TYR A 53 11.64 -6.28 -2.90
CA TYR A 53 10.93 -6.25 -4.19
C TYR A 53 11.92 -6.29 -5.35
N TRP A 54 13.06 -5.64 -5.18
CA TRP A 54 14.15 -5.58 -6.15
C TRP A 54 15.00 -6.86 -6.14
N ALA A 55 15.29 -7.41 -4.95
CA ALA A 55 16.19 -8.55 -4.77
C ALA A 55 15.52 -9.91 -5.01
N ALA A 56 14.21 -10.06 -4.74
CA ALA A 56 13.53 -11.36 -4.83
C ALA A 56 13.66 -12.00 -6.22
N PRO A 57 14.29 -13.18 -6.36
CA PRO A 57 14.57 -13.77 -7.67
C PRO A 57 13.28 -14.30 -8.30
N LEU A 58 13.14 -14.18 -9.64
CA LEU A 58 11.93 -14.66 -10.33
C LEU A 58 11.81 -16.18 -10.36
N ALA A 59 12.94 -16.89 -10.31
CA ALA A 59 12.96 -18.36 -10.35
C ALA A 59 12.59 -18.99 -9.01
N ASP A 60 12.87 -18.30 -7.90
CA ASP A 60 12.58 -18.77 -6.53
C ASP A 60 12.18 -17.60 -5.61
N PRO A 61 11.01 -16.97 -5.83
CA PRO A 61 10.61 -15.74 -5.15
C PRO A 61 10.57 -15.84 -3.62
N TYR A 62 10.36 -17.05 -3.08
CA TYR A 62 10.03 -17.29 -1.67
C TYR A 62 11.10 -18.09 -0.93
N HIS A 63 12.33 -18.13 -1.45
CA HIS A 63 13.49 -18.73 -0.78
C HIS A 63 13.72 -18.15 0.63
N VAL A 64 13.39 -16.88 0.83
CA VAL A 64 13.21 -16.27 2.16
C VAL A 64 11.73 -16.35 2.53
N SER A 65 11.39 -17.21 3.49
CA SER A 65 10.00 -17.55 3.82
C SER A 65 9.53 -17.07 5.20
N VAL A 66 10.41 -16.49 6.02
CA VAL A 66 10.10 -16.12 7.41
C VAL A 66 9.94 -14.60 7.54
N VAL A 67 8.77 -14.16 8.04
CA VAL A 67 8.51 -12.74 8.33
C VAL A 67 9.58 -12.15 9.26
N GLY A 68 10.06 -10.95 8.92
CA GLY A 68 11.06 -10.21 9.70
C GLY A 68 12.51 -10.58 9.38
N THR A 69 12.73 -11.53 8.47
CA THR A 69 14.06 -11.75 7.87
C THR A 69 14.30 -10.74 6.75
N GLN A 70 15.58 -10.39 6.54
CA GLN A 70 15.98 -9.47 5.47
C GLN A 70 15.52 -10.01 4.12
N ASP A 71 14.99 -9.13 3.27
CA ASP A 71 14.53 -9.45 1.92
C ASP A 71 13.40 -10.48 1.82
N PHE A 72 12.67 -10.70 2.92
CA PHE A 72 11.42 -11.45 2.88
C PHE A 72 10.41 -10.75 1.95
N TYR A 73 10.03 -11.43 0.86
CA TYR A 73 9.07 -10.95 -0.12
C TYR A 73 7.66 -11.53 0.14
N PRO A 74 6.68 -10.74 0.62
CA PRO A 74 5.39 -11.26 1.07
C PRO A 74 4.28 -11.25 0.02
N TYR A 75 4.52 -10.73 -1.18
CA TYR A 75 3.46 -10.46 -2.15
C TYR A 75 3.31 -11.59 -3.17
N SER A 76 2.19 -11.58 -3.91
CA SER A 76 1.91 -12.62 -4.89
C SER A 76 2.93 -12.63 -6.05
N PRO A 77 3.03 -13.75 -6.79
CA PRO A 77 3.89 -13.83 -7.98
C PRO A 77 3.53 -12.79 -9.05
N ALA A 78 2.24 -12.41 -9.15
CA ALA A 78 1.79 -11.39 -10.10
C ALA A 78 2.46 -10.04 -9.90
N ILE A 79 2.66 -9.64 -8.63
CA ILE A 79 3.31 -8.37 -8.30
C ILE A 79 4.80 -8.45 -8.65
N LEU A 80 5.46 -9.58 -8.39
CA LEU A 80 6.88 -9.74 -8.73
C LEU A 80 7.09 -9.72 -10.25
N GLN A 81 6.22 -10.38 -11.00
CA GLN A 81 6.22 -10.37 -12.46
C GLN A 81 6.02 -8.95 -13.02
N ALA A 82 5.13 -8.16 -12.41
CA ALA A 82 4.93 -6.76 -12.78
C ALA A 82 6.16 -5.88 -12.46
N MET A 83 6.89 -6.19 -11.38
CA MET A 83 8.12 -5.50 -11.00
C MET A 83 9.34 -5.96 -11.82
N ALA A 84 9.29 -7.13 -12.45
CA ALA A 84 10.43 -7.73 -13.17
C ALA A 84 11.17 -6.77 -14.11
N PRO A 85 10.51 -5.95 -14.95
CA PRO A 85 11.23 -5.03 -15.84
C PRO A 85 12.01 -3.95 -15.09
N LEU A 86 11.52 -3.53 -13.91
CA LEU A 86 12.18 -2.50 -13.09
C LEU A 86 13.42 -3.02 -12.38
N LYS A 87 13.55 -4.34 -12.20
CA LYS A 87 14.70 -4.98 -11.55
C LYS A 87 15.98 -4.92 -12.37
N VAL A 88 15.90 -4.53 -13.65
CA VAL A 88 17.09 -4.26 -14.50
C VAL A 88 17.85 -3.02 -14.02
N LEU A 89 17.17 -2.12 -13.31
CA LEU A 89 17.81 -0.98 -12.67
C LEU A 89 18.73 -1.45 -11.55
N GLY A 90 19.88 -0.77 -11.37
CA GLY A 90 20.66 -0.91 -10.15
C GLY A 90 19.85 -0.47 -8.92
N TRP A 91 20.23 -0.96 -7.75
CA TRP A 91 19.50 -0.75 -6.50
C TRP A 91 19.18 0.73 -6.22
N ALA A 92 20.17 1.63 -6.31
CA ALA A 92 19.94 3.06 -6.07
C ALA A 92 18.91 3.68 -7.03
N ALA A 93 18.92 3.30 -8.30
CA ALA A 93 17.97 3.77 -9.30
C ALA A 93 16.56 3.21 -9.05
N PHE A 94 16.45 1.93 -8.69
CA PHE A 94 15.17 1.33 -8.30
C PHE A 94 14.58 2.03 -7.05
N SER A 95 15.40 2.21 -6.01
CA SER A 95 15.01 2.86 -4.76
C SER A 95 14.54 4.30 -4.98
N GLY A 96 15.28 5.09 -5.78
CA GLY A 96 14.88 6.43 -6.17
C GLY A 96 13.56 6.48 -6.97
N LEU A 97 13.40 5.58 -7.95
CA LEU A 97 12.15 5.47 -8.72
C LEU A 97 10.96 5.12 -7.82
N TRP A 98 11.16 4.17 -6.91
CA TRP A 98 10.14 3.72 -5.99
C TRP A 98 9.75 4.83 -4.99
N ALA A 99 10.72 5.51 -4.39
CA ALA A 99 10.48 6.65 -3.52
C ALA A 99 9.74 7.79 -4.25
N ALA A 100 10.09 8.08 -5.50
CA ALA A 100 9.38 9.06 -6.32
C ALA A 100 7.91 8.65 -6.55
N LEU A 101 7.64 7.38 -6.84
CA LEU A 101 6.28 6.85 -6.94
C LEU A 101 5.51 7.04 -5.62
N LEU A 102 6.10 6.70 -4.48
CA LEU A 102 5.46 6.86 -3.17
C LEU A 102 5.16 8.34 -2.86
N LEU A 103 6.06 9.27 -3.20
CA LEU A 103 5.83 10.71 -3.08
C LEU A 103 4.67 11.20 -3.97
N LEU A 104 4.56 10.69 -5.20
CA LEU A 104 3.44 11.00 -6.09
C LEU A 104 2.11 10.46 -5.56
N VAL A 105 2.11 9.24 -5.02
CA VAL A 105 0.93 8.65 -4.38
C VAL A 105 0.52 9.46 -3.15
N LEU A 106 1.48 9.85 -2.32
CA LEU A 106 1.23 10.72 -1.17
C LEU A 106 0.59 12.05 -1.62
N LEU A 107 1.15 12.68 -2.66
CA LEU A 107 0.59 13.91 -3.23
C LEU A 107 -0.84 13.71 -3.76
N ALA A 108 -1.13 12.57 -4.37
CA ALA A 108 -2.48 12.26 -4.83
C ALA A 108 -3.47 12.13 -3.65
N LEU A 109 -3.07 11.46 -2.57
CA LEU A 109 -3.89 11.28 -1.36
C LEU A 109 -4.14 12.61 -0.64
N THR A 110 -3.09 13.35 -0.34
CA THR A 110 -3.14 14.53 0.54
C THR A 110 -3.42 15.82 -0.22
N GLY A 111 -3.04 15.87 -1.50
CA GLY A 111 -2.98 17.10 -2.28
C GLY A 111 -1.89 18.04 -1.79
N PRO A 112 -1.65 19.14 -2.53
CA PRO A 112 -0.51 20.03 -2.28
C PRO A 112 -0.54 20.70 -0.91
N ARG A 113 -1.72 21.03 -0.38
CA ARG A 113 -1.86 21.73 0.92
C ARG A 113 -1.49 20.85 2.11
N LEU A 114 -1.90 19.59 2.08
CA LEU A 114 -1.66 18.66 3.19
C LEU A 114 -0.41 17.79 2.97
N PHE A 115 0.28 17.98 1.84
CA PHE A 115 1.42 17.17 1.45
C PHE A 115 2.54 17.18 2.48
N VAL A 116 2.93 18.35 2.99
CA VAL A 116 4.00 18.46 3.99
C VAL A 116 3.66 17.71 5.29
N PHE A 117 2.40 17.76 5.73
CA PHE A 117 1.95 17.01 6.91
C PHE A 117 1.88 15.50 6.63
N GLY A 118 1.45 15.14 5.42
CA GLY A 118 1.49 13.77 4.93
C GLY A 118 2.92 13.22 4.89
N LEU A 119 3.90 14.04 4.51
CA LEU A 119 5.31 13.68 4.46
C LEU A 119 5.83 13.29 5.84
N LEU A 120 5.45 14.05 6.87
CA LEU A 120 5.84 13.76 8.26
C LEU A 120 5.27 12.42 8.73
N LEU A 121 3.99 12.15 8.47
CA LEU A 121 3.36 10.88 8.84
C LEU A 121 3.94 9.71 8.03
N ALA A 122 4.21 9.93 6.74
CA ALA A 122 4.68 8.90 5.83
C ALA A 122 6.20 8.73 5.82
N LEU A 123 6.96 9.48 6.62
CA LEU A 123 8.42 9.44 6.58
C LEU A 123 8.99 8.02 6.77
N PRO A 124 8.55 7.21 7.76
CA PRO A 124 9.05 5.85 7.91
C PRO A 124 8.74 4.96 6.70
N GLU A 125 7.57 5.17 6.10
CA GLU A 125 7.10 4.42 4.93
C GLU A 125 7.88 4.80 3.66
N LEU A 126 8.13 6.10 3.46
CA LEU A 126 8.92 6.62 2.35
C LEU A 126 10.39 6.20 2.47
N TRP A 127 10.90 6.17 3.69
CA TRP A 127 12.27 5.75 3.98
C TRP A 127 12.44 4.24 3.80
N GLY A 128 11.55 3.41 4.33
CA GLY A 128 11.59 1.94 4.17
C GLY A 128 11.17 1.46 2.78
N GLY A 129 10.35 2.24 2.08
CA GLY A 129 9.86 1.93 0.73
C GLY A 129 8.74 0.88 0.72
N ASN A 130 7.85 0.85 1.71
CA ASN A 130 6.78 -0.15 1.75
C ASN A 130 5.59 0.23 0.83
N ILE A 131 4.64 -0.69 0.63
CA ILE A 131 3.51 -0.55 -0.29
C ILE A 131 2.28 0.12 0.36
N HIS A 132 2.32 0.57 1.61
CA HIS A 132 1.14 1.05 2.33
C HIS A 132 0.53 2.31 1.69
N LEU A 133 1.34 3.20 1.11
CA LEU A 133 0.83 4.35 0.35
C LEU A 133 0.06 3.92 -0.91
N PRO A 134 0.62 3.09 -1.81
CA PRO A 134 -0.14 2.47 -2.90
C PRO A 134 -1.39 1.72 -2.44
N LEU A 135 -1.32 1.01 -1.31
CA LEU A 135 -2.44 0.30 -0.71
C LEU A 135 -3.55 1.28 -0.29
N ALA A 136 -3.19 2.38 0.37
CA ALA A 136 -4.10 3.45 0.76
C ALA A 136 -4.81 4.05 -0.47
N LEU A 137 -4.05 4.29 -1.55
CA LEU A 137 -4.58 4.79 -2.81
C LEU A 137 -5.55 3.79 -3.45
N ALA A 138 -5.20 2.51 -3.49
CA ALA A 138 -6.06 1.45 -4.02
C ALA A 138 -7.37 1.33 -3.24
N VAL A 139 -7.32 1.35 -1.90
CA VAL A 139 -8.52 1.33 -1.04
C VAL A 139 -9.37 2.58 -1.22
N ALA A 140 -8.75 3.76 -1.30
CA ALA A 140 -9.47 5.03 -1.50
C ALA A 140 -10.11 5.12 -2.89
N ALA A 141 -9.44 4.64 -3.94
CA ALA A 141 -9.96 4.64 -5.31
C ALA A 141 -10.94 3.48 -5.57
N GLY A 142 -10.88 2.42 -4.75
CA GLY A 142 -11.56 1.15 -4.97
C GLY A 142 -13.07 1.25 -5.10
N LEU A 143 -13.71 2.23 -4.45
CA LEU A 143 -15.15 2.45 -4.61
C LEU A 143 -15.56 2.94 -6.00
N ARG A 144 -14.72 3.76 -6.62
CA ARG A 144 -14.95 4.28 -7.98
C ARG A 144 -14.35 3.40 -9.06
N ARG A 145 -13.26 2.71 -8.74
CA ARG A 145 -12.51 1.82 -9.61
C ARG A 145 -12.39 0.45 -8.95
N PRO A 146 -13.43 -0.41 -9.00
CA PRO A 146 -13.42 -1.67 -8.27
C PRO A 146 -12.24 -2.59 -8.60
N GLY A 147 -11.71 -2.53 -9.83
CA GLY A 147 -10.50 -3.26 -10.21
C GLY A 147 -9.24 -2.89 -9.40
N ALA A 148 -9.19 -1.72 -8.76
CA ALA A 148 -8.08 -1.32 -7.89
C ALA A 148 -7.93 -2.24 -6.66
N TRP A 149 -9.01 -2.92 -6.25
CA TRP A 149 -8.94 -3.93 -5.18
C TRP A 149 -8.06 -5.13 -5.54
N ALA A 150 -7.75 -5.37 -6.82
CA ALA A 150 -6.77 -6.39 -7.20
C ALA A 150 -5.39 -6.11 -6.60
N PHE A 151 -4.97 -4.84 -6.55
CA PHE A 151 -3.71 -4.48 -5.89
C PHE A 151 -3.73 -4.86 -4.41
N VAL A 152 -4.86 -4.61 -3.72
CA VAL A 152 -5.04 -4.98 -2.31
C VAL A 152 -4.93 -6.50 -2.13
N LEU A 153 -5.74 -7.27 -2.88
CA LEU A 153 -5.82 -8.72 -2.75
C LEU A 153 -4.51 -9.45 -3.13
N LEU A 154 -3.72 -8.88 -4.05
CA LEU A 154 -2.47 -9.46 -4.55
C LEU A 154 -1.23 -9.04 -3.75
N THR A 155 -1.37 -8.12 -2.79
CA THR A 155 -0.27 -7.65 -1.92
C THR A 155 -0.55 -7.89 -0.44
N LYS A 156 -1.70 -7.44 0.07
CA LYS A 156 -2.11 -7.57 1.48
C LYS A 156 -3.53 -8.12 1.51
N VAL A 157 -3.63 -9.45 1.56
CA VAL A 157 -4.89 -10.19 1.41
C VAL A 157 -5.96 -9.74 2.42
N THR A 158 -5.59 -9.54 3.69
CA THR A 158 -6.56 -9.32 4.77
C THR A 158 -7.28 -7.96 4.71
N PRO A 159 -6.66 -6.81 4.34
CA PRO A 159 -7.39 -5.61 3.92
C PRO A 159 -8.48 -5.82 2.86
N GLY A 160 -8.44 -6.94 2.12
CA GLY A 160 -9.49 -7.38 1.20
C GLY A 160 -10.88 -7.54 1.83
N VAL A 161 -11.00 -7.63 3.17
CA VAL A 161 -12.31 -7.56 3.87
C VAL A 161 -13.09 -6.29 3.55
N GLY A 162 -12.42 -5.23 3.07
CA GLY A 162 -13.06 -4.03 2.55
C GLY A 162 -14.08 -4.31 1.43
N LEU A 163 -13.95 -5.42 0.68
CA LEU A 163 -14.93 -5.85 -0.32
C LEU A 163 -16.31 -6.17 0.26
N LEU A 164 -16.40 -6.43 1.57
CA LEU A 164 -17.69 -6.56 2.28
C LEU A 164 -18.54 -5.30 2.11
N TRP A 165 -17.94 -4.13 1.87
CA TRP A 165 -18.67 -2.92 1.51
C TRP A 165 -19.62 -3.15 0.33
N PHE A 166 -19.12 -3.73 -0.76
CA PHE A 166 -19.93 -3.98 -1.95
C PHE A 166 -21.01 -5.03 -1.68
N ALA A 167 -20.66 -6.11 -0.98
CA ALA A 167 -21.60 -7.17 -0.65
C ALA A 167 -22.76 -6.65 0.22
N LEU A 168 -22.44 -5.90 1.29
CA LEU A 168 -23.43 -5.34 2.22
C LEU A 168 -24.35 -4.31 1.56
N ARG A 169 -23.86 -3.59 0.54
CA ARG A 169 -24.65 -2.63 -0.25
C ARG A 169 -25.29 -3.25 -1.50
N ARG A 170 -25.14 -4.56 -1.69
CA ARG A 170 -25.61 -5.30 -2.88
C ARG A 170 -25.08 -4.72 -4.20
N GLU A 171 -23.85 -4.21 -4.18
CA GLU A 171 -23.13 -3.65 -5.32
C GLU A 171 -22.44 -4.76 -6.12
N TRP A 172 -23.22 -5.75 -6.57
CA TRP A 172 -22.73 -6.99 -7.16
C TRP A 172 -21.84 -6.79 -8.38
N ARG A 173 -22.15 -5.79 -9.22
CA ARG A 173 -21.32 -5.45 -10.38
C ARG A 173 -19.92 -4.98 -9.94
N ALA A 174 -19.83 -4.13 -8.93
CA ALA A 174 -18.55 -3.65 -8.42
C ALA A 174 -17.76 -4.79 -7.78
N LEU A 175 -18.42 -5.63 -6.98
CA LEU A 175 -17.82 -6.83 -6.41
C LEU A 175 -17.28 -7.78 -7.49
N ALA A 176 -18.08 -8.05 -8.53
CA ALA A 176 -17.67 -8.90 -9.65
C ALA A 176 -16.49 -8.31 -10.42
N VAL A 177 -16.42 -6.99 -10.62
CA VAL A 177 -15.26 -6.35 -11.24
C VAL A 177 -14.01 -6.49 -10.36
N ALA A 178 -14.13 -6.27 -9.05
CA ALA A 178 -13.01 -6.41 -8.13
C ALA A 178 -12.45 -7.85 -8.09
N VAL A 179 -13.33 -8.84 -7.92
CA VAL A 179 -12.96 -10.26 -7.87
C VAL A 179 -12.49 -10.74 -9.25
N GLY A 180 -13.22 -10.43 -10.31
CA GLY A 180 -12.89 -10.84 -11.68
C GLY A 180 -11.57 -10.27 -12.17
N THR A 181 -11.27 -8.99 -11.89
CA THR A 181 -9.97 -8.39 -12.23
C THR A 181 -8.83 -9.12 -11.51
N THR A 182 -9.01 -9.39 -10.22
CA THR A 182 -8.03 -10.15 -9.42
C THR A 182 -7.81 -11.54 -9.99
N ALA A 183 -8.89 -12.26 -10.30
CA ALA A 183 -8.84 -13.62 -10.83
C ALA A 183 -8.15 -13.68 -12.21
N VAL A 184 -8.39 -12.71 -13.08
CA VAL A 184 -7.71 -12.63 -14.39
C VAL A 184 -6.22 -12.40 -14.21
N ILE A 185 -5.81 -11.44 -13.37
CA ILE A 185 -4.38 -11.16 -13.12
C ILE A 185 -3.71 -12.38 -12.48
N ALA A 186 -4.33 -12.98 -11.47
CA ALA A 186 -3.82 -14.18 -10.81
C ALA A 186 -3.72 -15.36 -11.78
N GLY A 187 -4.74 -15.58 -12.61
CA GLY A 187 -4.76 -16.66 -13.60
C GLY A 187 -3.66 -16.54 -14.66
N VAL A 188 -3.48 -15.34 -15.23
CA VAL A 188 -2.39 -15.08 -16.20
C VAL A 188 -1.02 -15.30 -15.54
N SER A 189 -0.84 -14.80 -14.32
CA SER A 189 0.40 -14.99 -13.56
C SER A 189 0.65 -16.45 -13.19
N PHE A 190 -0.40 -17.20 -12.87
CA PHE A 190 -0.34 -18.61 -12.49
C PHE A 190 0.11 -19.49 -13.65
N VAL A 191 -0.36 -19.23 -14.87
CA VAL A 191 0.10 -19.95 -16.07
C VAL A 191 1.61 -19.79 -16.27
N ALA A 192 2.17 -18.63 -15.93
CA ALA A 192 3.60 -18.39 -16.06
C ALA A 192 4.45 -19.05 -14.95
N GLN A 193 3.96 -19.10 -13.71
CA GLN A 193 4.73 -19.60 -12.56
C GLN A 193 3.83 -20.32 -11.52
N PRO A 194 3.31 -21.53 -11.82
CA PRO A 194 2.33 -22.19 -10.94
C PRO A 194 2.91 -22.59 -9.58
N ALA A 195 4.17 -23.04 -9.53
CA ALA A 195 4.83 -23.43 -8.29
C ALA A 195 4.93 -22.26 -7.29
N ALA A 196 5.32 -21.07 -7.78
CA ALA A 196 5.41 -19.87 -6.96
C ALA A 196 4.06 -19.50 -6.31
N TRP A 197 2.93 -19.76 -6.96
CA TRP A 197 1.61 -19.52 -6.35
C TRP A 197 1.30 -20.47 -5.18
N LEU A 198 1.72 -21.73 -5.30
CA LEU A 198 1.58 -22.71 -4.21
C LEU A 198 2.49 -22.34 -3.05
N ASP A 199 3.74 -21.94 -3.35
CA ASP A 199 4.70 -21.49 -2.34
C ASP A 199 4.21 -20.21 -1.63
N TRP A 200 3.63 -19.26 -2.37
CA TRP A 200 3.03 -18.06 -1.78
C TRP A 200 1.92 -18.41 -0.78
N GLY A 201 1.02 -19.32 -1.17
CA GLY A 201 -0.03 -19.82 -0.28
C GLY A 201 0.53 -20.48 0.98
N ARG A 202 1.58 -21.29 0.83
CA ARG A 202 2.28 -21.94 1.95
C ARG A 202 2.88 -20.90 2.90
N ILE A 203 3.68 -19.94 2.41
CA ILE A 203 4.32 -18.96 3.30
C ILE A 203 3.30 -18.07 4.00
N LEU A 204 2.16 -17.76 3.36
CA LEU A 204 1.10 -16.99 4.02
C LEU A 204 0.52 -17.75 5.20
N VAL A 205 0.31 -19.07 5.08
CA VAL A 205 -0.21 -19.94 6.15
C VAL A 205 0.82 -20.12 7.27
N GLU A 206 2.08 -20.41 6.91
CA GLU A 206 3.17 -20.61 7.88
C GLU A 206 3.41 -19.37 8.74
N ASN A 207 3.26 -18.18 8.17
CA ASN A 207 3.44 -16.92 8.89
C ASN A 207 2.19 -16.42 9.64
N LEU A 208 1.06 -17.14 9.62
CA LEU A 208 -0.14 -16.76 10.40
C LEU A 208 0.12 -16.73 11.91
N GLY A 209 0.94 -17.65 12.43
CA GLY A 209 1.26 -17.73 13.87
C GLY A 209 1.98 -16.49 14.40
N VAL A 210 2.82 -15.86 13.57
CA VAL A 210 3.52 -14.61 13.88
C VAL A 210 2.55 -13.44 13.99
N ALA A 211 1.50 -13.40 13.16
CA ALA A 211 0.44 -12.40 13.25
C ALA A 211 -0.54 -12.62 14.43
N GLY A 212 -0.56 -13.85 14.98
CA GLY A 212 -1.46 -14.31 16.04
C GLY A 212 -1.02 -13.98 17.47
N GLY A 213 0.20 -13.49 17.68
CA GLY A 213 0.68 -13.08 19.01
C GLY A 213 1.65 -14.05 19.68
N GLU A 214 2.13 -15.08 19.00
CA GLU A 214 3.28 -15.88 19.46
C GLU A 214 4.58 -15.09 19.20
N LEU A 215 4.80 -14.06 20.03
CA LEU A 215 5.97 -13.20 19.99
C LEU A 215 7.22 -13.94 20.50
N SER A 216 7.93 -14.60 19.60
CA SER A 216 9.31 -15.05 19.84
C SER A 216 10.30 -14.64 18.74
N SER A 217 9.90 -13.78 17.80
CA SER A 217 10.78 -13.26 16.75
C SER A 217 10.86 -11.73 16.75
N GLY A 218 12.01 -11.18 16.33
CA GLY A 218 12.25 -9.74 16.19
C GLY A 218 11.22 -8.98 15.33
N ALA A 219 10.38 -9.71 14.57
CA ALA A 219 9.26 -9.18 13.79
C ALA A 219 8.16 -8.48 14.62
N ALA A 220 8.14 -8.67 15.94
CA ALA A 220 7.16 -8.03 16.80
C ALA A 220 7.63 -6.68 17.38
N MET A 221 8.95 -6.43 17.40
CA MET A 221 9.54 -5.18 17.88
C MET A 221 9.16 -4.03 16.94
N GLY A 222 8.19 -3.19 17.36
CA GLY A 222 7.73 -2.03 16.59
C GLY A 222 6.35 -2.17 15.95
N SER A 223 5.65 -3.29 16.18
CA SER A 223 4.26 -3.47 15.76
C SER A 223 3.25 -3.01 16.82
N ILE A 224 2.04 -2.64 16.41
CA ILE A 224 0.93 -2.36 17.33
C ILE A 224 0.54 -3.65 18.05
N GLY A 225 0.72 -3.69 19.37
CA GLY A 225 0.50 -4.88 20.21
C GLY A 225 -0.96 -5.34 20.37
N VAL A 226 -1.90 -4.82 19.57
CA VAL A 226 -3.29 -5.29 19.57
C VAL A 226 -3.39 -6.52 18.65
N PRO A 227 -3.81 -7.69 19.16
CA PRO A 227 -3.85 -8.92 18.36
C PRO A 227 -4.69 -8.79 17.10
N PHE A 228 -4.26 -9.45 16.02
CA PHE A 228 -4.97 -9.45 14.74
C PHE A 228 -6.43 -9.93 14.88
N LEU A 229 -6.67 -10.96 15.71
CA LEU A 229 -8.00 -11.50 15.97
C LEU A 229 -8.96 -10.52 16.67
N VAL A 230 -8.44 -9.46 17.31
CA VAL A 230 -9.25 -8.38 17.87
C VAL A 230 -9.49 -7.28 16.83
N ARG A 231 -8.46 -6.92 16.06
CA ARG A 231 -8.54 -5.86 15.06
C ARG A 231 -9.42 -6.24 13.86
N LEU A 232 -9.40 -7.51 13.43
CA LEU A 232 -10.17 -7.96 12.27
C LEU A 232 -11.68 -7.85 12.47
N PRO A 233 -12.29 -8.34 13.57
CA PRO A 233 -13.70 -8.09 13.87
C PRO A 233 -14.05 -6.60 13.95
N ALA A 234 -13.18 -5.78 14.54
CA ALA A 234 -13.38 -4.33 14.59
C ALA A 234 -13.38 -3.70 13.19
N ALA A 235 -12.46 -4.12 12.31
CA ALA A 235 -12.42 -3.69 10.91
C ALA A 235 -13.72 -4.07 10.17
N ILE A 236 -14.19 -5.30 10.34
CA ILE A 236 -15.45 -5.77 9.75
C ILE A 236 -16.64 -4.95 10.27
N ALA A 237 -16.70 -4.68 11.58
CA ALA A 237 -17.74 -3.86 12.19
C ALA A 237 -17.74 -2.43 11.62
N LEU A 238 -16.56 -1.81 11.46
CA LEU A 238 -16.43 -0.49 10.85
C LEU A 238 -16.86 -0.46 9.39
N ILE A 239 -16.50 -1.48 8.60
CA ILE A 239 -16.97 -1.61 7.21
C ILE A 239 -18.50 -1.74 7.18
N ALA A 240 -19.05 -2.57 8.05
CA ALA A 240 -20.47 -2.83 8.10
C ALA A 240 -21.27 -1.60 8.57
N TRP A 241 -20.72 -0.82 9.49
CA TRP A 241 -21.27 0.47 9.91
C TRP A 241 -21.14 1.53 8.80
N GLY A 242 -19.97 1.63 8.17
CA GLY A 242 -19.72 2.57 7.09
C GLY A 242 -20.60 2.32 5.87
N ALA A 243 -20.77 1.06 5.49
CA ALA A 243 -21.61 0.64 4.37
C ALA A 243 -23.08 1.00 4.60
N ARG A 244 -23.59 0.82 5.83
CA ARG A 244 -24.97 1.15 6.23
C ARG A 244 -25.23 2.64 6.37
N THR A 245 -24.19 3.42 6.68
CA THR A 245 -24.32 4.84 6.99
C THR A 245 -23.69 5.78 5.96
N ASP A 246 -23.28 5.23 4.82
CA ASP A 246 -22.66 5.95 3.70
C ASP A 246 -21.41 6.75 4.11
N ARG A 247 -20.54 6.12 4.92
CA ARG A 247 -19.28 6.69 5.40
C ARG A 247 -18.07 5.98 4.75
N PRO A 248 -17.77 6.24 3.47
CA PRO A 248 -16.71 5.54 2.74
C PRO A 248 -15.30 5.80 3.28
N TRP A 249 -15.11 6.90 4.03
CA TRP A 249 -13.86 7.20 4.69
C TRP A 249 -13.45 6.17 5.76
N LEU A 250 -14.37 5.31 6.21
CA LEU A 250 -14.07 4.21 7.14
C LEU A 250 -13.32 3.05 6.46
N LEU A 251 -13.32 2.95 5.14
CA LEU A 251 -12.63 1.87 4.43
C LEU A 251 -11.11 1.88 4.65
N PRO A 252 -10.40 3.00 4.47
CA PRO A 252 -8.98 3.10 4.82
C PRO A 252 -8.68 2.77 6.29
N VAL A 253 -9.57 3.16 7.22
CA VAL A 253 -9.43 2.87 8.65
C VAL A 253 -9.54 1.36 8.91
N ALA A 254 -10.56 0.73 8.33
CA ALA A 254 -10.74 -0.72 8.42
C ALA A 254 -9.62 -1.49 7.73
N ALA A 255 -9.12 -1.01 6.58
CA ALA A 255 -8.00 -1.62 5.86
C ALA A 255 -6.72 -1.60 6.71
N MET A 256 -6.42 -0.48 7.39
CA MET A 256 -5.32 -0.37 8.34
C MET A 256 -5.48 -1.37 9.50
N LEU A 257 -6.67 -1.47 10.09
CA LEU A 257 -6.94 -2.42 11.16
C LEU A 257 -6.86 -3.88 10.70
N ALA A 258 -7.22 -4.16 9.46
CA ALA A 258 -7.25 -5.50 8.90
C ALA A 258 -5.87 -5.99 8.42
N GLN A 259 -4.80 -5.20 8.51
CA GLN A 259 -3.46 -5.70 8.18
C GLN A 259 -3.01 -6.80 9.16
N PRO A 260 -2.29 -7.85 8.71
CA PRO A 260 -1.93 -8.95 9.59
C PRO A 260 -0.98 -8.47 10.70
N LEU A 261 0.09 -7.78 10.32
CA LEU A 261 0.93 -6.99 11.21
C LEU A 261 0.78 -5.51 10.86
N VAL A 262 0.67 -4.68 11.90
CA VAL A 262 0.65 -3.22 11.76
C VAL A 262 1.92 -2.67 12.38
N TRP A 263 2.87 -2.29 11.55
CA TRP A 263 4.05 -1.52 11.94
C TRP A 263 3.77 -0.03 11.78
N PHE A 264 4.69 0.84 12.23
CA PHE A 264 4.55 2.29 12.10
C PHE A 264 4.20 2.74 10.67
N GLY A 265 4.80 2.12 9.64
CA GLY A 265 4.47 2.38 8.22
C GLY A 265 3.02 2.06 7.85
N GLY A 266 2.40 1.05 8.48
CA GLY A 266 1.00 0.67 8.25
C GLY A 266 -0.01 1.76 8.61
N LEU A 267 0.35 2.68 9.52
CA LEU A 267 -0.49 3.84 9.85
C LEU A 267 -0.71 4.78 8.66
N THR A 268 0.18 4.78 7.66
CA THR A 268 0.04 5.60 6.47
C THR A 268 -1.16 5.21 5.61
N VAL A 269 -1.73 4.02 5.79
CA VAL A 269 -3.00 3.62 5.16
C VAL A 269 -4.14 4.58 5.53
N LEU A 270 -4.08 5.21 6.71
CA LEU A 270 -5.05 6.22 7.14
C LEU A 270 -5.05 7.48 6.26
N LEU A 271 -3.99 7.76 5.50
CA LEU A 271 -3.98 8.84 4.52
C LEU A 271 -5.02 8.63 3.40
N GLY A 272 -5.48 7.39 3.20
CA GLY A 272 -6.62 7.07 2.35
C GLY A 272 -7.94 7.74 2.77
N VAL A 273 -8.05 8.23 4.00
CA VAL A 273 -9.21 9.01 4.50
C VAL A 273 -9.28 10.39 3.83
N VAL A 274 -8.11 11.00 3.58
CA VAL A 274 -7.97 12.40 3.16
C VAL A 274 -8.70 12.72 1.83
N PRO A 275 -8.63 11.87 0.78
CA PRO A 275 -9.41 12.04 -0.44
C PRO A 275 -10.92 12.20 -0.21
N TYR A 276 -11.50 11.45 0.74
CA TYR A 276 -12.94 11.51 1.02
C TYR A 276 -13.35 12.82 1.68
N LEU A 277 -12.55 13.28 2.67
CA LEU A 277 -12.75 14.54 3.38
C LEU A 277 -12.61 15.75 2.45
N ARG A 278 -11.68 15.67 1.49
CA ARG A 278 -11.45 16.73 0.49
C ARG A 278 -12.45 16.70 -0.67
N GLY A 279 -13.31 15.69 -0.75
CA GLY A 279 -14.25 15.53 -1.85
C GLY A 279 -13.58 15.19 -3.19
N ALA A 280 -12.49 14.44 -3.17
CA ALA A 280 -11.80 14.01 -4.38
C ALA A 280 -12.74 13.17 -5.27
N SER A 281 -12.95 13.63 -6.50
CA SER A 281 -13.89 12.99 -7.45
C SER A 281 -13.49 11.57 -7.83
N TRP A 282 -12.21 11.20 -7.68
CA TRP A 282 -11.70 9.86 -7.99
C TRP A 282 -11.94 8.84 -6.87
N ALA A 283 -12.20 9.26 -5.63
CA ALA A 283 -12.36 8.37 -4.48
C ALA A 283 -13.83 7.99 -4.22
N ARG A 284 -14.77 8.88 -4.51
CA ARG A 284 -16.20 8.63 -4.26
C ARG A 284 -16.81 7.70 -5.31
N PRO A 285 -17.80 6.85 -4.94
CA PRO A 285 -18.59 6.10 -5.91
C PRO A 285 -19.14 7.03 -7.00
N ALA A 286 -19.29 6.53 -8.23
CA ALA A 286 -20.05 7.28 -9.23
C ALA A 286 -21.47 7.51 -8.69
N GLN A 287 -21.97 8.76 -8.80
CA GLN A 287 -23.36 9.05 -8.46
C GLN A 287 -24.26 8.14 -9.30
N ARG A 288 -25.15 7.41 -8.62
CA ARG A 288 -26.16 6.56 -9.26
C ARG A 288 -27.25 7.41 -9.86
#